data_AF-A0A2K3J5U4-F1
#
_entry.id   AF-A0A2K3J5U4-F1
#
_cell.length_a   1.000
_cell.length_b   1.000
_cell.length_c   1.000
_cell.angle_alpha   90.00
_cell.angle_beta   90.00
_cell.angle_gamma   90.00
#
_symmetry.space_group_name_H-M   'P 1'
#
loop_
_entity.id
_entity.type
_entity.pdbx_description
1 polymer ?
#
loop_
_entity_poly.entity_id
_entity_poly.type
_entity_poly.pdbx_seq_one_letter_code
_entity_poly.pdbx_strand_id
1 'polypeptide(L)'
;KVIEIKEIKSTRSSLQNRALHLFFTQVAKELNDIGIPFVYRGLKGQDMDMQWTGELFKQMTWKPIQEALYGTTSTTKLKRNQIDPIFDIINKFFAEKGIEISFPNRYDYYLNFYTK
;
A
#
# COMPACT_ATOMS: atom_id res chain seq x y z
N LYS A 1 1.78 -43.37 17.47
CA LYS A 1 1.14 -42.35 16.59
C LYS A 1 2.13 -41.21 16.46
N VAL A 2 2.75 -41.03 15.29
CA VAL A 2 3.73 -39.95 15.09
C VAL A 2 2.93 -38.69 14.77
N ILE A 3 3.10 -37.64 15.58
CA ILE A 3 2.43 -36.35 15.40
C ILE A 3 3.47 -35.43 14.77
N GLU A 4 3.27 -35.08 13.51
CA GLU A 4 4.15 -34.18 12.76
C GLU A 4 3.73 -32.74 13.06
N ILE A 5 4.54 -32.00 13.82
CA ILE A 5 4.29 -30.59 14.12
C ILE A 5 4.87 -29.75 12.97
N LYS A 6 4.01 -29.33 12.04
CA LYS A 6 4.40 -28.36 11.00
C LYS A 6 4.32 -26.95 11.58
N GLU A 7 5.45 -26.26 11.59
CA GLU A 7 5.50 -24.83 11.89
C GLU A 7 4.73 -24.08 10.79
N ILE A 8 3.51 -23.64 11.11
CA ILE A 8 2.70 -22.83 10.19
C ILE A 8 3.39 -21.47 10.14
N LYS A 9 4.22 -21.24 9.12
CA LYS A 9 4.73 -19.91 8.81
C LYS A 9 3.54 -18.97 8.74
N SER A 10 3.44 -18.04 9.68
CA SER A 10 2.34 -17.09 9.77
C SER A 10 2.28 -16.26 8.49
N THR A 11 1.46 -16.71 7.56
CA THR A 11 1.05 -15.93 6.40
C THR A 11 0.03 -14.90 6.87
N ARG A 12 0.04 -13.72 6.24
CA ARG A 12 -0.89 -12.63 6.61
C ARG A 12 -2.33 -13.11 6.53
N SER A 13 -3.15 -12.67 7.47
CA SER A 13 -4.57 -13.01 7.44
C SER A 13 -5.24 -12.39 6.21
N SER A 14 -6.33 -13.01 5.74
CA SER A 14 -7.09 -12.48 4.61
C SER A 14 -7.58 -11.05 4.86
N LEU A 15 -7.86 -10.69 6.12
CA LEU A 15 -8.24 -9.35 6.53
C LEU A 15 -7.09 -8.34 6.34
N GLN A 16 -5.86 -8.72 6.70
CA GLN A 16 -4.68 -7.86 6.53
C GLN A 16 -4.36 -7.64 5.05
N ASN A 17 -4.55 -8.66 4.21
CA ASN A 17 -4.42 -8.50 2.76
C ASN A 17 -5.47 -7.54 2.20
N ARG A 18 -6.73 -7.67 2.62
CA ARG A 18 -7.80 -6.75 2.20
C ARG A 18 -7.52 -5.32 2.65
N ALA A 19 -7.06 -5.12 3.89
CA ALA A 19 -6.69 -3.80 4.40
C ALA A 19 -5.58 -3.15 3.57
N LEU A 20 -4.56 -3.92 3.16
CA LEU A 20 -3.49 -3.41 2.31
C LEU A 20 -3.99 -3.00 0.91
N HIS A 21 -4.91 -3.76 0.32
CA HIS A 21 -5.51 -3.37 -0.97
C HIS A 21 -6.43 -2.15 -0.84
N LEU A 22 -7.15 -2.04 0.27
CA LEU A 22 -7.95 -0.86 0.59
C LEU A 22 -7.06 0.38 0.73
N PHE A 23 -5.94 0.25 1.44
CA PHE A 23 -4.93 1.30 1.60
C PHE A 23 -4.47 1.85 0.25
N PHE A 24 -4.10 0.99 -0.69
CA PHE A 24 -3.68 1.44 -2.03
C PHE A 24 -4.76 2.22 -2.76
N THR A 25 -6.02 1.81 -2.59
CA THR A 25 -7.16 2.48 -3.21
C THR A 25 -7.42 3.84 -2.58
N GLN A 26 -7.32 3.95 -1.26
CA GLN A 26 -7.50 5.21 -0.53
C GLN A 26 -6.42 6.22 -0.89
N VAL A 27 -5.15 5.82 -0.86
CA VAL A 27 -4.04 6.70 -1.25
C VAL A 27 -4.19 7.17 -2.69
N ALA A 28 -4.50 6.26 -3.62
CA ALA A 28 -4.73 6.64 -5.00
C ALA A 28 -5.86 7.69 -5.14
N LYS A 29 -6.94 7.54 -4.37
CA LYS A 29 -8.03 8.51 -4.35
C LYS A 29 -7.57 9.85 -3.79
N GLU A 30 -6.90 9.86 -2.64
CA GLU A 30 -6.38 11.07 -2.00
C GLU A 30 -5.45 11.84 -2.94
N LEU A 31 -4.51 11.14 -3.60
CA LEU A 31 -3.59 11.74 -4.58
C LEU A 31 -4.33 12.38 -5.76
N ASN A 32 -5.39 11.74 -6.25
CA ASN A 32 -6.22 12.32 -7.30
C ASN A 32 -7.03 13.53 -6.80
N ASP A 33 -7.56 13.47 -5.59
CA ASP A 33 -8.39 14.54 -4.99
C ASP A 33 -7.56 15.82 -4.76
N ILE A 34 -6.29 15.69 -4.38
CA ILE A 34 -5.36 16.83 -4.24
C ILE A 34 -4.73 17.26 -5.57
N GLY A 35 -5.10 16.63 -6.68
CA GLY A 35 -4.64 17.00 -8.02
C GLY A 35 -3.20 16.62 -8.33
N ILE A 36 -2.66 15.55 -7.72
CA ILE A 36 -1.32 15.03 -8.04
C ILE A 36 -1.46 13.87 -9.03
N PRO A 37 -1.24 14.11 -10.34
CA PRO A 37 -1.30 13.04 -11.33
C PRO A 37 -0.11 12.10 -11.20
N PHE A 38 -0.31 10.85 -11.63
CA PHE A 38 0.79 9.95 -11.92
C PHE A 38 1.41 10.32 -13.26
N VAL A 39 2.73 10.52 -13.28
CA VAL A 39 3.47 10.84 -14.51
C VAL A 39 4.09 9.58 -15.09
N TYR A 40 3.54 9.09 -16.20
CA TYR A 40 4.08 7.96 -16.95
C TYR A 40 5.14 8.42 -17.96
N ARG A 41 6.37 7.91 -17.82
CA ARG A 41 7.54 8.29 -18.66
C ARG A 41 7.95 7.21 -19.67
N GLY A 42 6.99 6.52 -20.29
CA GLY A 42 7.29 5.34 -21.13
C GLY A 42 7.25 5.54 -22.64
N LEU A 43 6.69 6.64 -23.15
CA LEU A 43 6.47 6.85 -24.59
C LEU A 43 7.42 7.90 -25.14
N LYS A 44 8.53 7.46 -25.77
CA LYS A 44 9.46 8.32 -26.54
C LYS A 44 9.94 9.58 -25.80
N GLY A 45 10.12 9.49 -24.47
CA GLY A 45 10.56 10.63 -23.65
C GLY A 45 9.47 11.68 -23.39
N GLN A 46 8.21 11.37 -23.66
CA GLN A 46 7.07 12.20 -23.29
C GLN A 46 6.50 11.75 -21.94
N ASP A 47 6.23 12.75 -21.10
CA ASP A 47 5.57 12.58 -19.83
C ASP A 47 4.05 12.64 -20.06
N MET A 48 3.34 11.61 -19.63
CA MET A 48 1.88 11.53 -19.72
C MET A 48 1.27 11.53 -18.32
N ASP A 49 0.38 12.49 -18.07
CA ASP A 49 -0.35 12.57 -16.81
C ASP A 49 -1.53 11.59 -16.84
N MET A 50 -1.65 10.80 -15.77
CA MET A 50 -2.70 9.83 -15.58
C MET A 50 -3.26 9.90 -14.16
N GLN A 51 -4.49 9.45 -13.98
CA GLN A 51 -5.07 9.29 -12.65
C GLN A 51 -4.45 8.08 -11.94
N TRP A 52 -4.22 8.23 -10.63
CA TRP A 52 -3.82 7.12 -9.78
C TRP A 52 -4.94 6.09 -9.67
N THR A 53 -4.57 4.82 -9.77
CA THR A 53 -5.42 3.69 -9.36
C THR A 53 -4.71 2.91 -8.27
N GLY A 54 -5.45 2.17 -7.44
CA GLY A 54 -4.84 1.36 -6.38
C GLY A 54 -3.84 0.33 -6.91
N GLU A 55 -4.09 -0.25 -8.09
CA GLU A 55 -3.14 -1.18 -8.71
C GLU A 55 -1.89 -0.44 -9.23
N LEU A 56 -2.04 0.75 -9.80
CA LEU A 56 -0.92 1.56 -10.24
C LEU A 56 -0.03 1.97 -9.06
N PHE A 57 -0.63 2.42 -7.95
CA PHE A 57 0.10 2.74 -6.72
C PHE A 57 0.85 1.51 -6.17
N LYS A 58 0.19 0.35 -6.15
CA LYS A 58 0.82 -0.91 -5.76
C LYS A 58 2.01 -1.27 -6.66
N GLN A 59 1.89 -1.11 -7.97
CA GLN A 59 2.92 -1.51 -8.92
C GLN A 59 4.09 -0.54 -8.98
N MET A 60 3.82 0.77 -8.95
CA MET A 60 4.83 1.81 -9.18
C MET A 60 5.45 2.33 -7.88
N THR A 61 4.78 2.17 -6.75
CA THR A 61 5.24 2.71 -5.45
C THR A 61 5.55 1.58 -4.47
N TRP A 62 4.54 0.74 -4.16
CA TRP A 62 4.70 -0.27 -3.11
C TRP A 62 5.69 -1.37 -3.48
N LYS A 63 5.53 -2.00 -4.65
CA LYS A 63 6.37 -3.12 -5.07
C LYS A 63 7.86 -2.77 -5.18
N PRO A 64 8.27 -1.62 -5.76
CA PRO A 64 9.67 -1.23 -5.81
C PRO A 64 10.31 -1.07 -4.42
N ILE A 65 9.60 -0.46 -3.47
CA ILE A 65 10.10 -0.32 -2.08
C ILE A 65 10.18 -1.69 -1.41
N GLN A 66 9.17 -2.53 -1.62
CA GLN A 66 9.13 -3.90 -1.12
C GLN A 66 10.31 -4.74 -1.64
N GLU A 67 10.62 -4.62 -2.93
CA GLU A 67 11.74 -5.29 -3.56
C GLU A 67 13.08 -4.76 -3.06
N ALA A 68 13.23 -3.45 -2.91
CA ALA A 68 14.44 -2.83 -2.38
C ALA A 68 14.75 -3.27 -0.94
N LEU A 69 13.74 -3.41 -0.08
CA LEU A 69 13.93 -3.80 1.32
C LEU A 69 14.04 -5.32 1.54
N TYR A 70 13.29 -6.11 0.77
CA TYR A 70 13.08 -7.53 1.08
C TYR A 70 13.34 -8.48 -0.09
N GLY A 71 13.76 -7.97 -1.24
CA GLY A 71 14.07 -8.77 -2.43
C GLY A 71 12.86 -9.53 -2.98
N THR A 72 11.64 -9.08 -2.69
CA THR A 72 10.42 -9.73 -3.17
C THR A 72 9.38 -8.72 -3.64
N THR A 73 8.77 -8.99 -4.79
CA THR A 73 7.71 -8.17 -5.39
C THR A 73 6.31 -8.70 -5.08
N SER A 74 6.21 -9.88 -4.48
CA SER A 74 4.92 -10.50 -4.17
C SER A 74 4.44 -10.04 -2.81
N THR A 75 3.36 -9.27 -2.76
CA THR A 75 2.78 -8.83 -1.48
C THR A 75 2.42 -10.06 -0.62
N THR A 76 1.94 -11.16 -1.21
CA THR A 76 1.62 -12.40 -0.47
C THR A 76 2.79 -13.02 0.30
N LYS A 77 4.04 -12.72 -0.09
CA LYS A 77 5.25 -13.21 0.56
C LYS A 77 5.72 -12.32 1.72
N LEU A 78 5.16 -11.11 1.86
CA LEU A 78 5.46 -10.22 2.99
C LEU A 78 4.92 -10.80 4.30
N LYS A 79 5.78 -10.79 5.32
CA LYS A 79 5.40 -10.99 6.71
C LYS A 79 4.71 -9.74 7.26
N ARG A 80 3.91 -9.90 8.31
CA ARG A 80 3.17 -8.80 8.94
C ARG A 80 4.08 -7.66 9.37
N ASN A 81 5.19 -7.97 10.04
CA ASN A 81 6.17 -7.01 10.54
C ASN A 81 6.97 -6.28 9.45
N GLN A 82 6.82 -6.67 8.18
CA GLN A 82 7.52 -6.05 7.07
C GLN A 82 6.67 -4.96 6.39
N ILE A 83 5.37 -4.87 6.71
CA ILE A 83 4.48 -3.84 6.17
C ILE A 83 4.78 -2.48 6.79
N ASP A 84 4.91 -2.43 8.11
CA ASP A 84 5.08 -1.17 8.84
C ASP A 84 6.30 -0.38 8.34
N PRO A 85 7.49 -0.99 8.13
CA PRO A 85 8.63 -0.26 7.57
C PRO A 85 8.42 0.28 6.14
N ILE A 86 7.65 -0.44 5.30
CA ILE A 86 7.32 0.05 3.94
C ILE A 86 6.37 1.23 4.05
N PHE A 87 5.36 1.12 4.91
CA PHE A 87 4.39 2.17 5.16
C PHE A 87 5.07 3.43 5.70
N ASP A 88 5.99 3.31 6.66
CA ASP A 88 6.69 4.45 7.25
C ASP A 88 7.51 5.23 6.22
N ILE A 89 8.18 4.54 5.29
CA ILE A 89 8.93 5.18 4.20
C ILE A 89 8.00 5.95 3.28
N ILE A 90 6.88 5.33 2.89
CA ILE A 90 5.86 5.96 2.04
C ILE A 90 5.27 7.18 2.76
N ASN A 91 4.84 7.00 4.01
CA ASN A 91 4.24 8.04 4.82
C ASN A 91 5.20 9.22 5.00
N LYS A 92 6.48 8.98 5.29
CA LYS A 92 7.48 10.04 5.39
C LYS A 92 7.62 10.82 4.09
N PHE A 93 7.70 10.13 2.95
CA PHE A 93 7.81 10.78 1.64
C PHE A 93 6.62 11.68 1.32
N PHE A 94 5.41 11.25 1.67
CA PHE A 94 4.20 12.04 1.45
C PHE A 94 4.03 13.15 2.49
N ALA A 95 4.40 12.92 3.75
CA ALA A 95 4.41 13.92 4.80
C ALA A 95 5.35 15.09 4.48
N GLU A 96 6.53 14.81 3.91
CA GLU A 96 7.46 15.85 3.41
C GLU A 96 6.85 16.71 2.30
N LYS A 97 5.83 16.20 1.61
CA LYS A 97 5.06 16.90 0.58
C LYS A 97 3.77 17.55 1.12
N GLY A 98 3.54 17.49 2.43
CA GLY A 98 2.34 18.00 3.08
C GLY A 98 1.09 17.14 2.86
N ILE A 99 1.26 15.87 2.49
CA ILE A 99 0.17 14.93 2.24
C ILE A 99 0.16 13.93 3.39
N GLU A 100 -0.93 13.93 4.15
CA GLU A 100 -1.14 12.97 5.22
C GLU A 100 -1.75 11.70 4.63
N ILE A 101 -1.10 10.56 4.84
CA ILE A 101 -1.59 9.25 4.43
C ILE A 101 -1.85 8.41 5.67
N SER A 102 -3.08 7.94 5.83
CA SER A 102 -3.47 7.06 6.93
C SER A 102 -3.66 5.62 6.47
N PHE A 103 -3.26 4.67 7.31
CA PHE A 103 -3.58 3.27 7.05
C PHE A 103 -5.03 2.98 7.46
N PRO A 104 -5.83 2.27 6.64
CA PRO A 104 -7.22 1.98 6.96
C PRO A 104 -7.32 1.23 8.28
N ASN A 105 -7.92 1.89 9.25
CA ASN A 105 -8.27 1.31 10.53
C ASN A 105 -9.79 1.18 10.63
N ARG A 106 -10.24 0.22 11.44
CA ARG A 106 -11.68 -0.03 11.60
C ARG A 106 -12.38 1.10 12.36
N TYR A 107 -11.64 1.87 13.16
CA TYR A 107 -12.15 2.93 14.01
C TYR A 107 -12.61 4.15 13.19
N ASP A 108 -11.82 4.57 12.19
CA ASP A 108 -12.17 5.64 11.25
C ASP A 108 -13.41 5.32 10.44
N TYR A 109 -13.64 4.04 10.13
CA TYR A 109 -14.86 3.64 9.45
C TYR A 109 -16.10 3.93 10.30
N TYR A 110 -16.06 3.60 11.61
CA TYR A 110 -17.15 3.91 12.51
C TYR A 110 -17.31 5.43 12.69
N LEU A 111 -16.21 6.16 12.87
CA LEU A 111 -16.25 7.60 13.07
C LEU A 111 -16.95 8.31 11.90
N ASN A 112 -16.57 7.98 10.65
CA ASN A 112 -17.19 8.53 9.43
C ASN A 112 -18.66 8.14 9.23
N PHE A 113 -19.10 7.02 9.79
CA PHE A 113 -20.49 6.58 9.69
C PHE A 113 -21.40 7.35 10.65
N TYR A 114 -20.89 7.75 11.83
CA TYR A 114 -21.66 8.49 12.83
C TYR A 114 -21.57 10.02 12.69
N THR A 115 -20.60 10.54 11.94
CA THR A 115 -20.45 11.98 11.65
C THR A 115 -21.11 12.44 10.36
N LYS A 116 -21.65 11.52 9.56
CA LYS A 116 -22.53 11.81 8.41
C LYS A 116 -23.99 11.79 8.83
#